data_AF-A0A0F9T9Y2-F1
#
_entry.id   AF-A0A0F9T9Y2-F1
#
_cell.length_a   1.000
_cell.length_b   1.000
_cell.length_c   1.000
_cell.angle_alpha   90.00
_cell.angle_beta   90.00
_cell.angle_gamma   90.00
#
_symmetry.space_group_name_H-M   'P 1'
#
loop_
_entity.id
_entity.type
_entity.pdbx_description
1 polymer ?
#
loop_
_entity_poly.entity_id
_entity_poly.type
_entity_poly.pdbx_seq_one_letter_code
_entity_poly.pdbx_strand_id
1 'polypeptide(L)'
;MGRKLPVAMTAKEFTQLVKNTYKKHHRIAFLFGFGAGLRISEITNLEQRDIHIKDKKVDVRQGKGSKDRVVPLPKGFREDHLKYIPISCGVRSLQRAFKMAAKRAGLLEIKPTLHFHSLRHSFATRLVSQGVPIHHIRTMLGHSNISTTNIYLEANPIDALKSYEEHF
;
A
#
# COMPACT_ATOMS: atom_id res chain seq x y z
N MET A 1 -27.68 1.05 3.01
CA MET A 1 -26.50 1.14 3.93
C MET A 1 -25.33 1.73 3.16
N GLY A 2 -24.92 2.97 3.47
CA GLY A 2 -23.80 3.62 2.78
C GLY A 2 -22.49 2.84 2.99
N ARG A 3 -21.77 2.53 1.91
CA ARG A 3 -20.42 1.94 2.01
C ARG A 3 -19.53 2.94 2.76
N LYS A 4 -19.03 2.55 3.94
CA LYS A 4 -18.03 3.36 4.66
C LYS A 4 -16.80 3.52 3.78
N LEU A 5 -16.38 4.76 3.55
CA LEU A 5 -15.15 5.06 2.82
C LEU A 5 -13.97 4.31 3.46
N PRO A 6 -13.08 3.70 2.65
CA PRO A 6 -11.95 2.96 3.15
C PRO A 6 -11.00 3.91 3.88
N VAL A 7 -10.56 3.49 5.06
CA VAL A 7 -9.64 4.28 5.86
C VAL A 7 -8.24 4.20 5.26
N ALA A 8 -7.75 5.35 4.78
CA ALA A 8 -6.39 5.56 4.32
C ALA A 8 -5.51 6.19 5.42
N MET A 9 -4.20 6.06 5.25
CA MET A 9 -3.14 6.54 6.14
C MET A 9 -2.33 7.61 5.43
N THR A 10 -1.99 8.67 6.15
CA THR A 10 -1.08 9.71 5.69
C THR A 10 0.38 9.28 5.83
N ALA A 11 1.30 9.99 5.18
CA ALA A 11 2.75 9.72 5.34
C ALA A 11 3.23 9.93 6.79
N LYS A 12 2.63 10.89 7.52
CA LYS A 12 2.95 11.15 8.93
C LYS A 12 2.54 9.97 9.82
N GLU A 13 1.31 9.48 9.66
CA GLU A 13 0.81 8.30 10.38
C GLU A 13 1.62 7.04 10.03
N PHE A 14 2.01 6.88 8.76
CA PHE A 14 2.87 5.76 8.36
C PHE A 14 4.24 5.83 9.03
N THR A 15 4.82 7.01 9.15
CA THR A 15 6.08 7.21 9.87
C THR A 15 5.93 6.84 11.36
N GLN A 16 4.82 7.23 11.99
CA GLN A 16 4.51 6.85 13.37
C GLN A 16 4.35 5.33 13.53
N LEU A 17 3.65 4.66 12.60
CA LEU A 17 3.51 3.21 12.57
C LEU A 17 4.88 2.51 12.51
N VAL A 18 5.75 2.95 11.60
CA VAL A 18 7.09 2.36 11.40
C VAL A 18 7.98 2.58 12.63
N LYS A 19 7.95 3.77 13.25
CA LYS A 19 8.66 4.06 14.52
C LYS A 19 8.23 3.11 15.64
N ASN A 20 6.94 2.77 15.70
CA ASN A 20 6.36 1.88 16.71
C ASN A 20 6.42 0.38 16.33
N THR A 21 7.17 0.02 15.29
CA THR A 21 7.34 -1.37 14.84
C THR A 21 8.73 -1.88 15.21
N TYR A 22 8.86 -2.92 16.03
CA TYR A 22 10.18 -3.37 16.49
C TYR A 22 10.97 -4.13 15.43
N LYS A 23 10.37 -5.17 14.83
CA LYS A 23 11.08 -6.06 13.88
C LYS A 23 11.29 -5.38 12.52
N LYS A 24 12.51 -5.43 12.00
CA LYS A 24 12.88 -4.78 10.72
C LYS A 24 12.11 -5.35 9.53
N HIS A 25 11.96 -6.67 9.41
CA HIS A 25 11.18 -7.27 8.31
C HIS A 25 9.70 -6.83 8.33
N HIS A 26 9.09 -6.58 9.50
CA HIS A 26 7.74 -5.98 9.55
C HIS A 26 7.72 -4.55 8.98
N ARG A 27 8.74 -3.72 9.29
CA ARG A 27 8.85 -2.37 8.71
C ARG A 27 8.95 -2.43 7.18
N ILE A 28 9.76 -3.36 6.67
CA ILE A 28 9.91 -3.59 5.22
C ILE A 28 8.58 -4.04 4.60
N ALA A 29 7.88 -4.99 5.24
CA ALA A 29 6.55 -5.41 4.79
C ALA A 29 5.55 -4.25 4.76
N PHE A 30 5.52 -3.40 5.79
CA PHE A 30 4.62 -2.23 5.82
C PHE A 30 4.97 -1.21 4.72
N LEU A 31 6.27 -1.05 4.43
CA LEU A 31 6.76 -0.21 3.35
C LEU A 31 6.30 -0.70 1.97
N PHE A 32 6.30 -2.00 1.69
CA PHE A 32 5.75 -2.52 0.44
C PHE A 32 4.23 -2.31 0.34
N GLY A 33 3.50 -2.46 1.44
CA GLY A 33 2.06 -2.16 1.47
C GLY A 33 1.76 -0.69 1.18
N PHE A 34 2.48 0.24 1.82
CA PHE A 34 2.23 1.69 1.74
C PHE A 34 2.85 2.36 0.51
N GLY A 35 4.05 1.92 0.14
CA GLY A 35 4.86 2.54 -0.90
C GLY A 35 4.68 1.94 -2.29
N ALA A 36 4.20 0.69 -2.38
CA ALA A 36 4.00 -0.03 -3.64
C ALA A 36 2.63 -0.71 -3.75
N GLY A 37 1.76 -0.60 -2.75
CA GLY A 37 0.38 -1.10 -2.83
C GLY A 37 0.25 -2.63 -2.89
N LEU A 38 1.26 -3.39 -2.45
CA LEU A 38 1.18 -4.85 -2.48
C LEU A 38 0.12 -5.37 -1.49
N ARG A 39 -0.52 -6.47 -1.85
CA ARG A 39 -1.35 -7.27 -0.93
C ARG A 39 -0.45 -7.96 0.09
N ILE A 40 -1.01 -8.26 1.26
CA ILE A 40 -0.23 -8.94 2.30
C ILE A 40 0.32 -10.31 1.85
N SER A 41 -0.44 -11.05 1.03
CA SER A 41 -0.01 -12.32 0.46
C SER A 41 1.11 -12.16 -0.55
N GLU A 42 1.08 -11.10 -1.37
CA GLU A 42 2.16 -10.75 -2.30
C GLU A 42 3.44 -10.41 -1.53
N ILE A 43 3.31 -9.66 -0.42
CA ILE A 43 4.45 -9.27 0.43
C ILE A 43 5.08 -10.49 1.11
N THR A 44 4.28 -11.43 1.61
CA THR A 44 4.81 -12.64 2.26
C THR A 44 5.43 -13.63 1.28
N ASN A 45 5.11 -13.53 -0.01
CA ASN A 45 5.64 -14.40 -1.07
C ASN A 45 6.75 -13.74 -1.90
N LEU A 46 7.15 -12.51 -1.56
CA LEU A 46 8.17 -11.76 -2.29
C LEU A 46 9.55 -12.40 -2.12
N GLU A 47 10.30 -12.50 -3.20
CA GLU A 47 11.67 -13.02 -3.20
C GLU A 47 12.67 -11.93 -3.61
N GLN A 48 13.96 -12.12 -3.29
CA GLN A 48 14.99 -11.12 -3.62
C GLN A 48 15.10 -10.88 -5.13
N ARG A 49 14.90 -11.92 -5.94
CA ARG A 49 14.89 -11.82 -7.41
C ARG A 49 13.79 -10.92 -7.98
N ASP A 50 12.75 -10.65 -7.19
CA ASP A 50 11.63 -9.80 -7.60
C ASP A 50 11.97 -8.30 -7.42
N ILE A 51 13.09 -7.98 -6.76
CA ILE A 51 13.49 -6.61 -6.42
C ILE A 51 14.58 -6.12 -7.37
N HIS A 52 14.25 -5.12 -8.20
CA HIS A 52 15.20 -4.53 -9.15
C HIS A 52 15.59 -3.12 -8.70
N ILE A 53 16.67 -3.02 -7.92
CA ILE A 53 17.09 -1.75 -7.29
C ILE A 53 17.48 -0.70 -8.33
N LYS A 54 18.27 -1.09 -9.35
CA LYS A 54 18.73 -0.18 -10.41
C LYS A 54 17.55 0.41 -11.21
N ASP A 55 16.60 -0.45 -11.55
CA ASP A 55 15.41 -0.09 -12.30
C ASP A 55 14.31 0.54 -11.43
N LYS A 56 14.49 0.60 -10.11
CA LYS A 56 13.52 1.08 -9.11
C LYS A 56 12.14 0.43 -9.27
N LYS A 57 12.10 -0.88 -9.54
CA LYS A 57 10.87 -1.65 -9.75
C LYS A 57 10.83 -2.94 -8.93
N VAL A 58 9.63 -3.49 -8.80
CA VAL A 58 9.34 -4.76 -8.14
C VAL A 58 8.40 -5.56 -9.03
N ASP A 59 8.79 -6.80 -9.31
CA ASP A 59 7.95 -7.74 -10.05
C ASP A 59 7.01 -8.45 -9.08
N VAL A 60 5.70 -8.30 -9.26
CA VAL A 60 4.70 -8.94 -8.41
C VAL A 60 4.11 -10.12 -9.17
N ARG A 61 4.63 -11.30 -8.85
CA ARG A 61 4.16 -12.58 -9.37
C ARG A 61 2.86 -12.98 -8.69
N GLN A 62 1.83 -13.26 -9.49
CA GLN A 62 0.49 -13.56 -8.97
C GLN A 62 0.23 -15.06 -8.85
N GLY A 63 -0.61 -15.43 -7.88
CA GLY A 63 -1.23 -16.75 -7.80
C GLY A 63 -2.49 -16.87 -8.68
N LYS A 64 -3.02 -18.10 -8.79
CA LYS A 64 -4.12 -18.56 -9.66
C LYS A 64 -5.11 -17.47 -10.09
N GLY A 65 -5.02 -17.05 -11.37
CA GLY A 65 -6.03 -16.24 -12.08
C GLY A 65 -5.75 -14.73 -12.20
N SER A 66 -4.64 -14.21 -11.69
CA SER A 66 -4.26 -12.80 -11.88
C SER A 66 -2.98 -12.67 -12.72
N LYS A 67 -2.90 -11.62 -13.56
CA LYS A 67 -1.71 -11.34 -14.39
C LYS A 67 -0.57 -10.77 -13.53
N ASP A 68 0.64 -11.16 -13.85
CA ASP A 68 1.86 -10.54 -13.31
C ASP A 68 1.86 -9.04 -13.60
N ARG A 69 2.47 -8.27 -12.70
CA ARG A 69 2.57 -6.82 -12.85
C ARG A 69 3.84 -6.28 -12.24
N VAL A 70 4.23 -5.10 -12.70
CA VAL A 70 5.34 -4.33 -12.14
C VAL A 70 4.79 -3.18 -11.32
N VAL A 71 5.41 -2.93 -10.17
CA VAL A 71 5.11 -1.78 -9.30
C VAL A 71 6.39 -1.03 -8.97
N PRO A 72 6.33 0.28 -8.65
CA PRO A 72 7.51 1.03 -8.25
C PRO A 72 8.12 0.45 -6.96
N LEU A 73 9.44 0.44 -6.89
CA LEU A 73 10.15 0.16 -5.64
C LEU A 73 9.82 1.27 -4.61
N PRO A 74 9.34 0.94 -3.41
CA PRO A 74 9.01 1.95 -2.41
C PRO A 74 10.16 2.91 -2.13
N LYS A 75 9.87 4.22 -2.14
CA LYS A 75 10.82 5.24 -1.67
C LYS A 75 11.21 4.91 -0.23
N GLY A 76 12.51 4.71 0.03
CA GLY A 76 13.06 4.29 1.32
C GLY A 76 13.48 2.82 1.41
N PHE A 77 13.20 2.00 0.39
CA PHE A 77 13.86 0.71 0.24
C PHE A 77 15.31 0.90 -0.21
N ARG A 78 16.25 0.14 0.36
CA ARG A 78 17.70 0.21 0.10
C ARG A 78 18.23 -1.21 -0.05
N GLU A 79 19.41 -1.35 -0.64
CA GLU A 79 20.05 -2.65 -0.89
C GLU A 79 20.27 -3.47 0.39
N ASP A 80 20.64 -2.82 1.50
CA ASP A 80 20.80 -3.49 2.80
C ASP A 80 19.50 -4.10 3.35
N HIS A 81 18.34 -3.76 2.77
CA HIS A 81 17.05 -4.36 3.14
C HIS A 81 16.77 -5.69 2.44
N LEU A 82 17.54 -6.07 1.40
CA LEU A 82 17.35 -7.35 0.70
C LEU A 82 17.43 -8.56 1.64
N LYS A 83 18.28 -8.48 2.68
CA LYS A 83 18.41 -9.53 3.72
C LYS A 83 17.14 -9.78 4.54
N TYR A 84 16.13 -8.92 4.44
CA TYR A 84 14.82 -9.10 5.08
C TYR A 84 13.77 -9.67 4.14
N ILE A 85 14.14 -10.00 2.90
CA ILE A 85 13.31 -10.67 1.90
C ILE A 85 13.86 -12.09 1.69
N PRO A 86 13.01 -13.14 1.77
CA PRO A 86 11.57 -13.11 2.03
C PRO A 86 11.23 -12.68 3.46
N ILE A 87 10.01 -12.16 3.64
CA ILE A 87 9.52 -11.76 4.97
C ILE A 87 9.43 -13.01 5.85
N SER A 88 10.18 -13.02 6.96
CA SER A 88 10.29 -14.17 7.87
C SER A 88 9.05 -14.36 8.77
N CYS A 89 7.84 -14.17 8.24
CA CYS A 89 6.57 -14.47 8.92
C CYS A 89 5.41 -14.61 7.92
N GLY A 90 4.39 -15.40 8.30
CA GLY A 90 3.18 -15.57 7.49
C GLY A 90 2.17 -14.42 7.65
N VAL A 91 1.13 -14.45 6.81
CA VAL A 91 0.06 -13.45 6.71
C VAL A 91 -0.55 -13.08 8.07
N ARG A 92 -0.98 -14.07 8.87
CA ARG A 92 -1.63 -13.82 10.18
C ARG A 92 -0.69 -13.12 11.16
N SER A 93 0.57 -13.53 11.20
CA SER A 93 1.59 -12.93 12.06
C SER A 93 1.85 -11.48 11.67
N LEU A 94 1.90 -11.19 10.38
CA LEU A 94 2.10 -9.84 9.86
C LEU A 94 0.88 -8.94 10.10
N GLN A 95 -0.35 -9.45 9.97
CA GLN A 95 -1.58 -8.72 10.36
C GLN A 95 -1.57 -8.37 11.84
N ARG A 96 -1.22 -9.33 12.71
CA ARG A 96 -1.12 -9.11 14.15
C ARG A 96 -0.04 -8.08 14.47
N ALA A 97 1.12 -8.16 13.82
CA ALA A 97 2.20 -7.20 13.98
C ALA A 97 1.76 -5.78 13.62
N PHE A 98 1.02 -5.62 12.51
CA PHE A 98 0.44 -4.34 12.11
C PHE A 98 -0.52 -3.81 13.17
N LYS A 99 -1.49 -4.63 13.60
CA LYS A 99 -2.49 -4.23 14.61
C LYS A 99 -1.82 -3.78 15.90
N MET A 100 -0.81 -4.51 16.37
CA MET A 100 -0.07 -4.15 17.58
C MET A 100 0.74 -2.86 17.41
N ALA A 101 1.39 -2.66 16.25
CA ALA A 101 2.12 -1.43 15.96
C ALA A 101 1.19 -0.22 15.84
N ALA A 102 0.04 -0.37 15.18
CA ALA A 102 -0.97 0.67 15.05
C ALA A 102 -1.58 1.05 16.41
N LYS A 103 -1.85 0.07 17.28
CA LYS A 103 -2.30 0.31 18.65
C LYS A 103 -1.25 1.11 19.44
N ARG A 104 0.02 0.69 19.44
CA ARG A 104 1.10 1.41 20.12
C ARG A 104 1.30 2.83 19.60
N ALA A 105 1.07 3.05 18.31
CA ALA A 105 1.17 4.35 17.68
C ALA A 105 -0.05 5.26 17.95
N GLY A 106 -1.05 4.83 18.73
CA GLY A 106 -2.29 5.58 18.97
C GLY A 106 -3.22 5.68 17.74
N LEU A 107 -2.87 5.02 16.62
CA LEU A 107 -3.60 5.16 15.36
C LEU A 107 -4.98 4.51 15.41
N LEU A 108 -5.16 3.47 16.22
CA LEU A 108 -6.46 2.77 16.33
C LEU A 108 -7.50 3.55 17.14
N GLU A 109 -7.07 4.53 17.94
CA GLU A 109 -7.99 5.43 18.66
C GLU A 109 -8.63 6.43 17.70
N ILE A 110 -7.83 6.93 16.75
CA ILE A 110 -8.27 7.88 15.72
C ILE A 110 -8.96 7.15 14.56
N LYS A 111 -8.48 5.96 14.19
CA LYS A 111 -8.92 5.17 13.04
C LYS A 111 -9.20 3.72 13.45
N PRO A 112 -10.35 3.42 14.09
CA PRO A 112 -10.64 2.08 14.64
C PRO A 112 -10.67 0.95 13.60
N THR A 113 -10.98 1.26 12.35
CA THR A 113 -11.05 0.29 11.24
C THR A 113 -9.73 0.15 10.47
N LEU A 114 -8.64 0.79 10.93
CA LEU A 114 -7.32 0.69 10.29
C LEU A 114 -6.78 -0.73 10.39
N HIS A 115 -6.45 -1.32 9.25
CA HIS A 115 -5.90 -2.67 9.13
C HIS A 115 -4.85 -2.72 8.02
N PHE A 116 -4.17 -3.85 7.85
CA PHE A 116 -3.04 -3.95 6.91
C PHE A 116 -3.40 -3.49 5.49
N HIS A 117 -4.60 -3.82 5.00
CA HIS A 117 -5.05 -3.43 3.65
C HIS A 117 -5.23 -1.91 3.50
N SER A 118 -5.42 -1.17 4.59
CA SER A 118 -5.40 0.29 4.58
C SER A 118 -4.10 0.87 4.04
N LEU A 119 -2.96 0.17 4.18
CA LEU A 119 -1.68 0.60 3.59
C LEU A 119 -1.79 0.69 2.05
N ARG A 120 -2.40 -0.32 1.44
CA ARG A 120 -2.63 -0.35 -0.01
C ARG A 120 -3.66 0.69 -0.46
N HIS A 121 -4.70 0.92 0.33
CA HIS A 121 -5.62 2.03 0.08
C HIS A 121 -4.90 3.38 0.12
N SER A 122 -3.99 3.55 1.08
CA SER A 122 -3.17 4.77 1.20
C SER A 122 -2.31 5.01 -0.04
N PHE A 123 -1.71 3.95 -0.59
CA PHE A 123 -0.97 4.02 -1.83
C PHE A 123 -1.86 4.52 -2.98
N ALA A 124 -3.03 3.90 -3.14
CA ALA A 124 -3.98 4.24 -4.19
C ALA A 124 -4.51 5.68 -4.05
N THR A 125 -5.00 6.07 -2.87
CA THR A 125 -5.50 7.43 -2.59
C THR A 125 -4.42 8.47 -2.88
N ARG A 126 -3.15 8.22 -2.49
CA ARG A 126 -2.05 9.14 -2.78
C ARG A 126 -1.80 9.31 -4.27
N LEU A 127 -1.91 8.25 -5.07
CA LEU A 127 -1.77 8.35 -6.53
C LEU A 127 -2.93 9.12 -7.16
N VAL A 128 -4.16 8.92 -6.68
CA VAL A 128 -5.33 9.68 -7.12
C VAL A 128 -5.15 11.17 -6.83
N SER A 129 -4.77 11.53 -5.60
CA SER A 129 -4.51 12.93 -5.21
C SER A 129 -3.30 13.55 -5.92
N GLN A 130 -2.48 12.75 -6.62
CA GLN A 130 -1.37 13.20 -7.47
C GLN A 130 -1.77 13.28 -8.96
N GLY A 131 -3.05 13.12 -9.29
CA GLY A 131 -3.53 13.18 -10.68
C GLY A 131 -3.16 11.95 -11.52
N VAL A 132 -2.70 10.85 -10.91
CA VAL A 132 -2.36 9.65 -11.69
C VAL A 132 -3.63 9.05 -12.28
N PRO A 133 -3.68 8.79 -13.60
CA PRO A 133 -4.87 8.23 -14.23
C PRO A 133 -5.31 6.92 -13.58
N ILE A 134 -6.60 6.81 -13.27
CA ILE A 134 -7.16 5.68 -12.51
C ILE A 134 -6.91 4.33 -13.17
N HIS A 135 -6.87 4.27 -14.51
CA HIS A 135 -6.54 3.05 -15.24
C HIS A 135 -5.10 2.59 -14.99
N HIS A 136 -4.14 3.50 -14.83
CA HIS A 136 -2.76 3.17 -14.41
C HIS A 136 -2.73 2.63 -12.98
N ILE A 137 -3.48 3.26 -12.06
CA ILE A 137 -3.60 2.79 -10.67
C ILE A 137 -4.18 1.37 -10.62
N ARG A 138 -5.21 1.10 -11.42
CA ARG A 138 -5.84 -0.23 -11.54
C ARG A 138 -4.83 -1.29 -12.00
N THR A 139 -4.03 -0.98 -13.02
CA THR A 139 -2.98 -1.86 -13.53
C THR A 139 -1.93 -2.13 -12.44
N MET A 140 -1.43 -1.10 -11.76
CA MET A 140 -0.45 -1.23 -10.68
C MET A 140 -0.96 -2.00 -9.46
N LEU A 141 -2.27 -1.97 -9.18
CA LEU A 141 -2.85 -2.71 -8.07
C LEU A 141 -3.29 -4.13 -8.48
N GLY A 142 -3.43 -4.42 -9.78
CA GLY A 142 -3.92 -5.72 -10.25
C GLY A 142 -5.34 -6.00 -9.77
N HIS A 143 -6.25 -5.02 -9.89
CA HIS A 143 -7.68 -5.21 -9.62
C HIS A 143 -8.36 -5.83 -10.85
N SER A 144 -8.74 -7.11 -10.75
CA SER A 144 -9.62 -7.78 -11.71
C SER A 144 -11.09 -7.32 -11.57
N ASN A 145 -11.50 -6.88 -10.38
CA ASN A 145 -12.89 -6.48 -10.10
C ASN A 145 -13.03 -4.95 -9.93
N ILE A 146 -13.98 -4.36 -10.66
CA ILE A 146 -14.22 -2.90 -10.82
C ILE A 146 -14.74 -2.23 -9.54
N SER A 147 -15.29 -2.99 -8.59
CA SER A 147 -15.98 -2.42 -7.42
C SER A 147 -15.07 -1.68 -6.41
N THR A 148 -13.75 -1.88 -6.42
CA THR A 148 -12.79 -1.10 -5.59
C THR A 148 -12.28 0.16 -6.28
N THR A 149 -12.50 0.31 -7.59
CA THR A 149 -12.10 1.50 -8.34
C THR A 149 -13.10 2.65 -8.17
N ASN A 150 -14.40 2.35 -8.07
CA ASN A 150 -15.43 3.36 -7.83
C ASN A 150 -15.26 4.09 -6.49
N ILE A 151 -14.66 3.43 -5.50
CA ILE A 151 -14.35 4.05 -4.20
C ILE A 151 -13.29 5.16 -4.34
N TYR A 152 -12.41 5.08 -5.34
CA TYR A 152 -11.43 6.14 -5.64
C TYR A 152 -12.00 7.24 -6.55
N LEU A 153 -13.12 6.97 -7.22
CA LEU A 153 -13.88 7.95 -8.02
C LEU A 153 -14.81 8.82 -7.17
N GLU A 154 -15.13 8.40 -5.94
CA GLU A 154 -15.70 9.27 -4.91
C GLU A 154 -14.60 10.25 -4.43
N ALA A 155 -14.11 11.05 -5.36
CA ALA A 155 -13.11 12.07 -5.14
C ALA A 155 -13.69 13.18 -4.27
N ASN A 156 -12.83 13.72 -3.41
CA ASN A 156 -13.08 14.95 -2.70
C ASN A 156 -13.49 16.04 -3.71
N PRO A 157 -14.61 16.76 -3.52
CA PRO A 157 -15.06 17.83 -4.44
C PRO A 157 -13.95 18.83 -4.79
N ILE A 158 -12.98 19.02 -3.89
CA ILE A 158 -11.80 19.88 -4.07
C ILE A 158 -10.87 19.38 -5.19
N ASP A 159 -10.69 18.07 -5.33
CA ASP A 159 -9.83 17.48 -6.36
C ASP A 159 -10.49 17.55 -7.75
N ALA A 160 -11.82 17.45 -7.80
CA ALA A 160 -12.59 17.66 -9.04
C ALA A 160 -12.52 19.12 -9.50
N LEU A 161 -12.57 20.08 -8.57
CA LEU A 161 -12.48 21.50 -8.87
C LEU A 161 -11.10 21.89 -9.44
N LYS A 162 -10.01 21.39 -8.84
CA LYS A 162 -8.65 21.61 -9.36
C LYS A 162 -8.44 21.08 -10.76
N SER A 163 -8.99 19.89 -11.06
CA SER A 163 -8.90 19.33 -12.41
C SER A 163 -9.65 20.17 -13.45
N TYR A 164 -10.71 20.89 -13.06
CA TYR A 164 -11.45 21.80 -13.94
C TYR A 164 -10.67 23.10 -14.18
N GLU A 165 -10.12 23.71 -13.13
CA GLU A 165 -9.31 24.94 -13.23
C GLU A 165 -8.01 24.74 -14.03
N GLU A 166 -7.44 23.54 -14.05
CA GLU A 166 -6.26 23.24 -14.88
C GLU A 166 -6.59 23.06 -16.37
N HIS A 167 -7.87 22.93 -16.74
CA HIS A 167 -8.33 22.74 -18.13
C HIS A 167 -9.05 23.96 -18.72
N PHE A 168 -9.16 25.06 -17.97
CA PHE A 168 -9.72 26.35 -18.41
C PHE A 168 -8.92 27.54 -17.89
#